data_AF-A0A350ERF4-F1
#
_entry.id   AF-A0A350ERF4-F1
#
_cell.length_a   1.000
_cell.length_b   1.000
_cell.length_c   1.000
_cell.angle_alpha   90.00
_cell.angle_beta   90.00
_cell.angle_gamma   90.00
#
_symmetry.space_group_name_H-M   'P 1'
#
loop_
_entity.id
_entity.type
_entity.pdbx_description
1 polymer ?
#
loop_
_entity_poly.entity_id
_entity_poly.type
_entity_poly.pdbx_seq_one_letter_code
_entity_poly.pdbx_strand_id
1 'polypeptide(L)'
;MITLPRRIALNILIVVGLVAEAAPPPPDQVLTLWPGKPPGESRATGPEKKVEGRPRPFFQLTDIATPTLEVYLAPAGKRNGTAVLICPGGGMQRLAYEHEGLEVAQWLNSVGITAAVLKYRVPAPAFNGMIDAQRAMGLLRDNAAKLRIDPAAVGFMGFSAGGEIGAWLITHQTGRDYEQVDQADRQPSRPDFAALIYSGGLLQRGGGIKDGIATNLNRTLPPVFMAHAFDDASENSLELALALKRAGVPTEFHLFHEGAHGFGVRDTGLPVSEWKNRFIGWLEALGYLDAPQLRELAASTSAALQKGEAPPAFADALPNGALADAYTVQRRVIRAAAATDQIAGYKGAGASAAAQSSLGIDGPLTGALFRSGRIDAADEPTTVERGNGGQLVVETEIGYVMGVDFSFEVPTADHARDAVAAIVPVIELPRSFAPAGATPDARNMVASNIGSHRFLVGKPIAPGS
;
A
#
# COMPACT_ATOMS: atom_id res chain seq x y z
N MET A 1 13.32 38.12 63.99
CA MET A 1 12.38 37.06 64.37
C MET A 1 11.07 37.33 63.65
N ILE A 2 10.87 36.70 62.50
CA ILE A 2 9.67 36.87 61.68
C ILE A 2 8.91 35.54 61.73
N THR A 3 7.72 35.59 62.30
CA THR A 3 6.75 34.49 62.39
C THR A 3 6.15 34.18 61.02
N LEU A 4 6.29 32.95 60.54
CA LEU A 4 5.59 32.42 59.36
C LEU A 4 4.18 31.90 59.75
N PRO A 5 3.14 32.09 58.92
CA PRO A 5 1.81 31.55 59.20
C PRO A 5 1.69 30.07 58.80
N ARG A 6 0.84 29.35 59.56
CA ARG A 6 0.45 27.95 59.35
C ARG A 6 -0.09 27.73 57.93
N ARG A 7 0.56 26.81 57.19
CA ARG A 7 -0.01 26.23 55.95
C ARG A 7 -1.04 25.17 56.32
N ILE A 8 -2.24 25.32 55.76
CA ILE A 8 -3.32 24.33 55.76
C ILE A 8 -2.87 23.17 54.87
N ALA A 9 -2.75 21.97 55.43
CA ALA A 9 -2.50 20.75 54.67
C ALA A 9 -3.82 20.29 54.03
N LEU A 10 -3.92 20.43 52.71
CA LEU A 10 -4.99 19.84 51.91
C LEU A 10 -4.56 18.41 51.54
N ASN A 11 -5.14 17.41 52.21
CA ASN A 11 -4.95 16.01 51.84
C ASN A 11 -5.69 15.74 50.51
N ILE A 12 -4.95 15.79 49.40
CA ILE A 12 -5.43 15.28 48.11
C ILE A 12 -5.27 13.76 48.14
N LEU A 13 -6.39 13.06 48.30
CA LEU A 13 -6.48 11.62 48.12
C LEU A 13 -6.35 11.34 46.61
N ILE A 14 -5.15 10.99 46.13
CA ILE A 14 -4.97 10.50 44.77
C ILE A 14 -5.54 9.08 44.72
N VAL A 15 -6.75 8.95 44.20
CA VAL A 15 -7.30 7.66 43.79
C VAL A 15 -6.55 7.24 42.52
N VAL A 16 -5.49 6.44 42.68
CA VAL A 16 -4.90 5.70 41.57
C VAL A 16 -5.90 4.62 41.20
N GLY A 17 -6.78 4.93 40.24
CA GLY A 17 -7.60 3.90 39.61
C GLY A 17 -6.69 2.91 38.91
N LEU A 18 -6.60 1.67 39.41
CA LEU A 18 -6.11 0.56 38.62
C LEU A 18 -7.05 0.44 37.42
N VAL A 19 -6.63 0.95 36.27
CA VAL A 19 -7.23 0.55 35.00
C VAL A 19 -6.77 -0.89 34.79
N ALA A 20 -7.65 -1.85 35.06
CA ALA A 20 -7.42 -3.22 34.65
C ALA A 20 -7.29 -3.22 33.13
N GLU A 21 -6.11 -3.58 32.63
CA GLU A 21 -5.83 -3.73 31.22
C GLU A 21 -6.74 -4.85 30.71
N ALA A 22 -7.79 -4.47 29.97
CA ALA A 22 -8.76 -5.43 29.47
C ALA A 22 -8.04 -6.41 28.54
N ALA A 23 -8.24 -7.71 28.77
CA ALA A 23 -7.70 -8.73 27.87
C ALA A 23 -8.13 -8.43 26.43
N PRO A 24 -7.25 -8.61 25.43
CA PRO A 24 -7.60 -8.37 24.04
C PRO A 24 -8.85 -9.18 23.67
N PRO A 25 -9.76 -8.62 22.85
CA PRO A 25 -11.00 -9.30 22.49
C PRO A 25 -10.67 -10.62 21.77
N PRO A 26 -11.52 -11.66 21.91
CA PRO A 26 -11.35 -12.89 21.15
C PRO A 26 -11.46 -12.61 19.64
N PRO A 27 -10.84 -13.43 18.78
CA PRO A 27 -10.95 -13.27 17.34
C PRO A 27 -12.40 -13.44 16.87
N ASP A 28 -12.81 -12.67 15.86
CA ASP A 28 -14.12 -12.80 15.22
C ASP A 28 -14.26 -14.14 14.49
N GLN A 29 -13.16 -14.66 13.95
CA GLN A 29 -13.11 -15.97 13.30
C GLN A 29 -11.77 -16.65 13.56
N VAL A 30 -11.81 -17.96 13.81
CA VAL A 30 -10.62 -18.83 13.81
C VAL A 30 -10.77 -19.80 12.66
N LEU A 31 -9.86 -19.73 11.70
CA LEU A 31 -9.82 -20.63 10.56
C LEU A 31 -8.72 -21.68 10.78
N THR A 32 -9.09 -22.95 10.62
CA THR A 32 -8.11 -24.03 10.50
C THR A 32 -7.32 -23.83 9.20
N LEU A 33 -5.99 -23.74 9.29
CA LEU A 33 -5.17 -23.43 8.12
C LEU A 33 -5.09 -24.61 7.13
N TRP A 34 -4.95 -25.82 7.67
CA TRP A 34 -4.84 -27.07 6.92
C TRP A 34 -5.96 -28.03 7.35
N PRO A 35 -6.72 -28.64 6.41
CA PRO A 35 -7.75 -29.62 6.75
C PRO A 35 -7.18 -30.91 7.34
N GLY A 36 -5.88 -31.17 7.16
CA GLY A 36 -5.15 -32.31 7.70
C GLY A 36 -3.75 -31.92 8.16
N LYS A 37 -2.81 -32.87 8.10
CA LYS A 37 -1.42 -32.62 8.48
C LYS A 37 -0.80 -31.55 7.54
N PRO A 38 -0.26 -30.45 8.09
CA PRO A 38 0.45 -29.44 7.29
C PRO A 38 1.64 -30.05 6.52
N PRO A 39 1.88 -29.67 5.25
CA PRO A 39 3.03 -30.14 4.49
C PRO A 39 4.34 -29.64 5.07
N GLY A 40 5.41 -30.44 4.97
CA GLY A 40 6.73 -30.16 5.54
C GLY A 40 6.88 -30.52 7.03
N GLU A 41 8.03 -30.18 7.62
CA GLU A 41 8.36 -30.51 9.01
C GLU A 41 7.73 -29.60 10.07
N SER A 42 7.61 -30.14 11.28
CA SER A 42 7.43 -29.42 12.54
C SER A 42 8.31 -30.09 13.59
N ARG A 43 8.92 -29.29 14.46
CA ARG A 43 9.77 -29.74 15.58
C ARG A 43 9.10 -29.49 16.92
N ALA A 44 7.80 -29.20 16.92
CA ALA A 44 6.99 -29.15 18.13
C ALA A 44 7.04 -30.50 18.85
N THR A 45 7.25 -30.46 20.16
CA THR A 45 7.42 -31.66 21.01
C THR A 45 6.17 -32.01 21.81
N GLY A 46 5.15 -31.17 21.76
CA GLY A 46 3.92 -31.33 22.51
C GLY A 46 2.81 -30.41 22.01
N PRO A 47 1.73 -30.22 22.80
CA PRO A 47 0.68 -29.27 22.47
C PRO A 47 1.17 -27.82 22.58
N GLU A 48 0.49 -26.93 21.86
CA GLU A 48 0.70 -25.49 21.97
C GLU A 48 0.61 -25.05 23.44
N LYS A 49 1.57 -24.23 23.87
CA LYS A 49 1.61 -23.70 25.23
C LYS A 49 2.24 -22.31 25.31
N LYS A 50 1.95 -21.61 26.39
CA LYS A 50 2.66 -20.39 26.77
C LYS A 50 4.09 -20.73 27.20
N VAL A 51 5.03 -19.87 26.82
CA VAL A 51 6.42 -19.96 27.26
C VAL A 51 6.52 -19.40 28.68
N GLU A 52 6.89 -20.25 29.63
CA GLU A 52 7.07 -19.86 31.03
C GLU A 52 8.48 -19.35 31.34
N GLY A 53 8.63 -18.58 32.42
CA GLY A 53 9.92 -18.24 33.01
C GLY A 53 10.80 -17.25 32.23
N ARG A 54 10.23 -16.48 31.30
CA ARG A 54 10.96 -15.41 30.59
C ARG A 54 10.62 -14.02 31.13
N PRO A 55 11.60 -13.15 31.37
CA PRO A 55 11.37 -11.77 31.81
C PRO A 55 10.99 -10.88 30.62
N ARG A 56 9.85 -11.17 29.98
CA ARG A 56 9.26 -10.33 28.94
C ARG A 56 7.92 -9.78 29.45
N PRO A 57 7.56 -8.52 29.15
CA PRO A 57 6.30 -7.91 29.57
C PRO A 57 5.12 -8.33 28.65
N PHE A 58 5.20 -9.52 28.06
CA PHE A 58 4.22 -10.09 27.14
C PHE A 58 4.43 -11.60 27.05
N PHE A 59 3.36 -12.36 26.78
CA PHE A 59 3.46 -13.81 26.63
C PHE A 59 3.84 -14.22 25.20
N GLN A 60 4.44 -15.41 25.11
CA GLN A 60 4.82 -16.04 23.85
C GLN A 60 4.22 -17.44 23.78
N LEU A 61 3.94 -17.93 22.57
CA LEU A 61 3.45 -19.29 22.33
C LEU A 61 4.53 -20.14 21.67
N THR A 62 4.60 -21.42 21.99
CA THR A 62 5.52 -22.39 21.36
C THR A 62 4.82 -23.73 21.17
N ASP A 63 5.51 -24.70 20.55
CA ASP A 63 4.99 -26.04 20.23
C ASP A 63 3.70 -26.01 19.38
N ILE A 64 3.63 -25.08 18.43
CA ILE A 64 2.53 -24.98 17.47
C ILE A 64 2.79 -25.95 16.31
N ALA A 65 2.14 -27.11 16.35
CA ALA A 65 2.18 -28.11 15.28
C ALA A 65 1.04 -27.95 14.26
N THR A 66 -0.13 -27.51 14.73
CA THR A 66 -1.33 -27.29 13.90
C THR A 66 -1.57 -25.78 13.82
N PRO A 67 -1.17 -25.13 12.72
CA PRO A 67 -1.28 -23.68 12.60
C PRO A 67 -2.73 -23.24 12.38
N THR A 68 -3.06 -22.06 12.88
CA THR A 68 -4.40 -21.45 12.77
C THR A 68 -4.29 -20.01 12.29
N LEU A 69 -5.35 -19.52 11.66
CA LEU A 69 -5.48 -18.12 11.26
C LEU A 69 -6.60 -17.47 12.04
N GLU A 70 -6.26 -16.46 12.84
CA GLU A 70 -7.21 -15.75 13.69
C GLU A 70 -7.51 -14.38 13.10
N VAL A 71 -8.76 -14.13 12.74
CA VAL A 71 -9.18 -12.89 12.08
C VAL A 71 -9.87 -11.97 13.07
N TYR A 72 -9.40 -10.72 13.10
CA TYR A 72 -9.90 -9.61 13.88
C TYR A 72 -10.40 -8.53 12.92
N LEU A 73 -11.72 -8.40 12.81
CA LEU A 73 -12.36 -7.49 11.89
C LEU A 73 -12.26 -6.06 12.40
N ALA A 74 -11.88 -5.13 11.52
CA ALA A 74 -11.99 -3.71 11.86
C ALA A 74 -13.46 -3.33 12.16
N PRO A 75 -13.71 -2.39 13.08
CA PRO A 75 -15.04 -1.90 13.36
C PRO A 75 -15.78 -1.49 12.09
N ALA A 76 -17.05 -1.88 11.95
CA ALA A 76 -17.79 -1.76 10.70
C ALA A 76 -17.80 -0.31 10.14
N GLY A 77 -17.87 0.70 11.01
CA GLY A 77 -17.86 2.12 10.61
C GLY A 77 -16.49 2.69 10.22
N LYS A 78 -15.40 1.94 10.43
CA LYS A 78 -14.03 2.34 10.03
C LYS A 78 -13.44 1.45 8.94
N ARG A 79 -14.09 0.33 8.62
CA ARG A 79 -13.52 -0.71 7.77
C ARG A 79 -13.29 -0.19 6.35
N ASN A 80 -12.02 -0.16 5.93
CA ASN A 80 -11.60 0.30 4.59
C ASN A 80 -11.44 -0.86 3.58
N GLY A 81 -11.78 -2.08 3.99
CA GLY A 81 -11.67 -3.30 3.19
C GLY A 81 -10.25 -3.85 3.04
N THR A 82 -9.22 -3.20 3.56
CA THR A 82 -7.86 -3.72 3.53
C THR A 82 -7.65 -4.74 4.64
N ALA A 83 -6.89 -5.79 4.33
CA ALA A 83 -6.52 -6.83 5.27
C ALA A 83 -5.00 -6.97 5.38
N VAL A 84 -4.50 -7.30 6.56
CA VAL A 84 -3.08 -7.61 6.78
C VAL A 84 -2.94 -8.95 7.49
N LEU A 85 -2.21 -9.87 6.86
CA LEU A 85 -1.72 -11.10 7.47
C LEU A 85 -0.51 -10.77 8.36
N ILE A 86 -0.63 -10.99 9.66
CA ILE A 86 0.40 -10.72 10.66
C ILE A 86 1.14 -12.01 11.00
N CYS A 87 2.46 -11.99 10.84
CA CYS A 87 3.37 -13.03 11.32
C CYS A 87 4.22 -12.48 12.46
N PRO A 88 3.93 -12.84 13.72
CA PRO A 88 4.79 -12.48 14.85
C PRO A 88 6.21 -13.04 14.69
N GLY A 89 7.18 -12.46 15.38
CA GLY A 89 8.53 -12.99 15.50
C GLY A 89 8.67 -14.03 16.61
N GLY A 90 9.91 -14.30 17.00
CA GLY A 90 10.25 -15.31 18.02
C GLY A 90 11.30 -16.34 17.59
N GLY A 91 12.10 -16.00 16.57
CA GLY A 91 13.29 -16.75 16.17
C GLY A 91 12.99 -18.14 15.62
N MET A 92 11.80 -18.33 15.01
CA MET A 92 11.33 -19.63 14.51
C MET A 92 11.20 -20.74 15.58
N GLN A 93 11.21 -20.36 16.87
CA GLN A 93 11.05 -21.27 18.01
C GLN A 93 9.74 -21.04 18.77
N ARG A 94 9.18 -19.85 18.63
CA ARG A 94 8.00 -19.37 19.37
C ARG A 94 7.40 -18.19 18.62
N LEU A 95 6.22 -17.76 19.04
CA LEU A 95 5.54 -16.55 18.57
C LEU A 95 5.51 -15.52 19.70
N ALA A 96 6.00 -14.30 19.46
CA ALA A 96 5.71 -13.15 20.33
C ALA A 96 4.25 -12.68 20.14
N TYR A 97 3.32 -13.60 20.40
CA TYR A 97 1.94 -13.57 19.93
C TYR A 97 1.13 -12.40 20.49
N GLU A 98 1.34 -12.01 21.75
CA GLU A 98 0.67 -10.83 22.31
C GLU A 98 1.19 -9.54 21.65
N HIS A 99 2.49 -9.29 21.76
CA HIS A 99 3.12 -8.01 21.40
C HIS A 99 3.22 -7.74 19.88
N GLU A 100 3.48 -8.77 19.08
CA GLU A 100 3.69 -8.67 17.63
C GLU A 100 2.51 -9.30 16.85
N GLY A 101 1.47 -9.76 17.55
CA GLY A 101 0.26 -10.35 16.98
C GLY A 101 -1.01 -9.61 17.42
N LEU A 102 -1.46 -9.85 18.66
CA LEU A 102 -2.72 -9.32 19.18
C LEU A 102 -2.74 -7.78 19.25
N GLU A 103 -1.69 -7.16 19.77
CA GLU A 103 -1.61 -5.70 19.87
C GLU A 103 -1.51 -5.05 18.49
N VAL A 104 -0.83 -5.71 17.55
CA VAL A 104 -0.74 -5.26 16.15
C VAL A 104 -2.13 -5.34 15.51
N ALA A 105 -2.86 -6.43 15.73
CA ALA A 105 -4.22 -6.58 15.23
C ALA A 105 -5.15 -5.49 15.77
N GLN A 106 -5.06 -5.19 17.07
CA GLN A 106 -5.81 -4.12 17.71
C GLN A 106 -5.47 -2.74 17.12
N TRP A 107 -4.18 -2.44 16.92
CA TRP A 107 -3.73 -1.20 16.30
C TRP A 107 -4.27 -1.06 14.86
N LEU A 108 -4.13 -2.10 14.03
CA LEU A 108 -4.63 -2.08 12.66
C LEU A 108 -6.16 -1.91 12.59
N ASN A 109 -6.90 -2.58 13.47
CA ASN A 109 -8.34 -2.40 13.59
C ASN A 109 -8.72 -0.95 13.95
N SER A 110 -7.93 -0.28 14.80
CA SER A 110 -8.19 1.11 15.21
C SER A 110 -8.17 2.11 14.04
N VAL A 111 -7.42 1.78 12.98
CA VAL A 111 -7.28 2.54 11.72
C VAL A 111 -8.06 1.92 10.56
N GLY A 112 -8.98 0.99 10.83
CA GLY A 112 -9.91 0.48 9.82
C GLY A 112 -9.44 -0.72 9.01
N ILE A 113 -8.28 -1.28 9.33
CA ILE A 113 -7.68 -2.43 8.64
C ILE A 113 -8.07 -3.73 9.36
N THR A 114 -8.58 -4.71 8.61
CA THR A 114 -8.83 -6.07 9.12
C THR A 114 -7.48 -6.76 9.36
N ALA A 115 -7.30 -7.36 10.53
CA ALA A 115 -6.06 -8.03 10.89
C ALA A 115 -6.28 -9.55 10.93
N ALA A 116 -5.30 -10.31 10.46
CA ALA A 116 -5.33 -11.76 10.52
C ALA A 116 -4.01 -12.27 11.10
N VAL A 117 -4.02 -12.72 12.35
CA VAL A 117 -2.82 -13.21 13.05
C VAL A 117 -2.60 -14.68 12.68
N LEU A 118 -1.46 -14.97 12.05
CA LEU A 118 -1.06 -16.33 11.72
C LEU A 118 -0.30 -16.96 12.87
N LYS A 119 -0.88 -17.98 13.49
CA LYS A 119 -0.17 -18.88 14.39
C LYS A 119 0.54 -19.94 13.57
N TYR A 120 1.63 -19.54 12.92
CA TYR A 120 2.43 -20.43 12.07
C TYR A 120 3.21 -21.46 12.91
N ARG A 121 3.64 -22.54 12.26
CA ARG A 121 4.34 -23.64 12.93
C ARG A 121 5.66 -23.19 13.56
N VAL A 122 5.81 -23.50 14.85
CA VAL A 122 7.06 -23.30 15.62
C VAL A 122 7.18 -24.38 16.70
N PRO A 123 8.39 -24.90 16.98
CA PRO A 123 9.63 -24.68 16.23
C PRO A 123 9.62 -25.36 14.85
N ALA A 124 10.05 -24.64 13.81
CA ALA A 124 10.20 -25.17 12.44
C ALA A 124 11.10 -24.24 11.61
N PRO A 125 11.71 -24.68 10.49
CA PRO A 125 12.37 -23.78 9.54
C PRO A 125 11.42 -22.69 9.00
N ALA A 126 11.95 -21.51 8.67
CA ALA A 126 11.16 -20.39 8.13
C ALA A 126 10.37 -20.74 6.86
N PHE A 127 10.90 -21.66 6.05
CA PHE A 127 10.21 -22.16 4.87
C PHE A 127 8.84 -22.78 5.19
N ASN A 128 8.70 -23.48 6.33
CA ASN A 128 7.43 -24.03 6.79
C ASN A 128 6.44 -22.93 7.21
N GLY A 129 6.94 -21.88 7.85
CA GLY A 129 6.14 -20.69 8.13
C GLY A 129 5.73 -19.95 6.86
N MET A 130 6.56 -19.96 5.81
CA MET A 130 6.21 -19.38 4.51
C MET A 130 5.08 -20.14 3.81
N ILE A 131 5.10 -21.47 3.76
CA ILE A 131 3.98 -22.23 3.16
C ILE A 131 2.68 -22.09 3.97
N ASP A 132 2.79 -21.95 5.31
CA ASP A 132 1.64 -21.59 6.15
C ASP A 132 1.11 -20.18 5.77
N ALA A 133 2.01 -19.21 5.53
CA ALA A 133 1.63 -17.86 5.11
C ALA A 133 1.03 -17.83 3.70
N GLN A 134 1.59 -18.56 2.74
CA GLN A 134 0.99 -18.74 1.41
C GLN A 134 -0.45 -19.22 1.59
N ARG A 135 -0.66 -20.31 2.34
CA ARG A 135 -2.01 -20.87 2.58
C ARG A 135 -2.96 -19.85 3.21
N ALA A 136 -2.49 -19.09 4.20
CA ALA A 136 -3.28 -18.06 4.86
C ALA A 136 -3.72 -16.93 3.91
N MET A 137 -2.83 -16.48 3.00
CA MET A 137 -3.17 -15.51 1.96
C MET A 137 -4.29 -16.02 1.04
N GLY A 138 -4.23 -17.31 0.68
CA GLY A 138 -5.28 -17.96 -0.09
C GLY A 138 -6.63 -17.98 0.63
N LEU A 139 -6.64 -18.37 1.90
CA LEU A 139 -7.85 -18.40 2.73
C LEU A 139 -8.48 -17.02 2.92
N LEU A 140 -7.67 -15.98 3.15
CA LEU A 140 -8.18 -14.61 3.26
C LEU A 140 -8.90 -14.17 1.99
N ARG A 141 -8.32 -14.43 0.81
CA ARG A 141 -8.93 -14.09 -0.47
C ARG A 141 -10.16 -14.93 -0.77
N ASP A 142 -10.13 -16.22 -0.49
CA ASP A 142 -11.29 -17.11 -0.66
C ASP A 142 -12.47 -16.71 0.24
N ASN A 143 -12.18 -16.15 1.42
CA ASN A 143 -13.18 -15.65 2.36
C ASN A 143 -13.45 -14.14 2.24
N ALA A 144 -12.95 -13.47 1.20
CA ALA A 144 -12.94 -12.00 1.12
C ALA A 144 -14.34 -11.38 1.31
N ALA A 145 -15.36 -11.94 0.63
CA ALA A 145 -16.74 -11.49 0.75
C ALA A 145 -17.28 -11.63 2.19
N LYS A 146 -17.00 -12.75 2.87
CA LYS A 146 -17.43 -13.01 4.25
C LYS A 146 -16.74 -12.06 5.23
N LEU A 147 -15.46 -11.78 5.01
CA LEU A 147 -14.66 -10.88 5.85
C LEU A 147 -14.90 -9.40 5.52
N ARG A 148 -15.60 -9.10 4.41
CA ARG A 148 -15.77 -7.75 3.84
C ARG A 148 -14.42 -7.06 3.63
N ILE A 149 -13.49 -7.81 3.05
CA ILE A 149 -12.19 -7.31 2.62
C ILE A 149 -12.13 -7.34 1.10
N ASP A 150 -11.30 -6.47 0.54
CA ASP A 150 -11.01 -6.42 -0.88
C ASP A 150 -9.90 -7.45 -1.18
N PRO A 151 -10.13 -8.44 -2.05
CA PRO A 151 -9.14 -9.48 -2.36
C PRO A 151 -7.89 -8.94 -3.07
N ALA A 152 -7.91 -7.70 -3.57
CA ALA A 152 -6.78 -6.97 -4.15
C ALA A 152 -6.11 -5.99 -3.16
N ALA A 153 -6.49 -6.03 -1.88
CA ALA A 153 -5.89 -5.24 -0.80
C ALA A 153 -5.54 -6.10 0.41
N VAL A 154 -4.92 -7.26 0.18
CA VAL A 154 -4.45 -8.18 1.21
C VAL A 154 -2.93 -8.11 1.30
N GLY A 155 -2.43 -7.47 2.35
CA GLY A 155 -1.00 -7.32 2.62
C GLY A 155 -0.46 -8.30 3.65
N PHE A 156 0.85 -8.24 3.84
CA PHE A 156 1.60 -9.01 4.82
C PHE A 156 2.33 -8.08 5.79
N MET A 157 2.42 -8.44 7.07
CA MET A 157 3.26 -7.77 8.06
C MET A 157 4.00 -8.81 8.91
N GLY A 158 5.33 -8.80 8.85
CA GLY A 158 6.17 -9.73 9.59
C GLY A 158 7.17 -9.03 10.49
N PHE A 159 7.32 -9.54 11.71
CA PHE A 159 8.26 -9.02 12.71
C PHE A 159 9.40 -10.01 12.94
N SER A 160 10.67 -9.56 12.94
CA SER A 160 11.82 -10.43 13.23
C SER A 160 11.80 -11.71 12.37
N ALA A 161 11.63 -12.89 12.98
CA ALA A 161 11.47 -14.17 12.26
C ALA A 161 10.23 -14.22 11.35
N GLY A 162 9.14 -13.53 11.69
CA GLY A 162 8.02 -13.30 10.78
C GLY A 162 8.40 -12.43 9.58
N GLY A 163 9.38 -11.54 9.72
CA GLY A 163 10.00 -10.82 8.62
C GLY A 163 10.81 -11.75 7.68
N GLU A 164 11.41 -12.82 8.22
CA GLU A 164 12.00 -13.90 7.40
C GLU A 164 10.95 -14.57 6.53
N ILE A 165 9.83 -14.98 7.14
CA ILE A 165 8.67 -15.56 6.45
C ILE A 165 8.18 -14.63 5.34
N GLY A 166 8.10 -13.33 5.63
CA GLY A 166 7.69 -12.32 4.65
C GLY A 166 8.62 -12.22 3.46
N ALA A 167 9.94 -12.23 3.67
CA ALA A 167 10.92 -12.22 2.59
C ALA A 167 10.82 -13.48 1.72
N TRP A 168 10.66 -14.66 2.32
CA TRP A 168 10.37 -15.89 1.58
C TRP A 168 9.04 -15.79 0.81
N LEU A 169 7.97 -15.28 1.43
CA LEU A 169 6.65 -15.17 0.81
C LEU A 169 6.65 -14.26 -0.42
N ILE A 170 7.25 -13.06 -0.33
CA ILE A 170 7.29 -12.15 -1.47
C ILE A 170 8.15 -12.71 -2.61
N THR A 171 9.22 -13.44 -2.30
CA THR A 171 10.10 -14.03 -3.31
C THR A 171 9.57 -15.34 -3.91
N HIS A 172 8.69 -16.04 -3.20
CA HIS A 172 7.99 -17.26 -3.65
C HIS A 172 6.53 -16.96 -3.98
N GLN A 173 6.33 -15.87 -4.74
CA GLN A 173 5.01 -15.33 -5.06
C GLN A 173 4.33 -16.00 -6.26
N THR A 174 5.04 -16.84 -7.02
CA THR A 174 4.53 -17.52 -8.21
C THR A 174 4.09 -18.94 -7.86
N GLY A 175 2.81 -19.12 -7.57
CA GLY A 175 2.23 -20.42 -7.24
C GLY A 175 2.34 -20.78 -5.76
N ARG A 176 2.47 -22.07 -5.49
CA ARG A 176 2.52 -22.69 -4.15
C ARG A 176 3.76 -23.58 -4.05
N ASP A 177 4.44 -23.52 -2.91
CA ASP A 177 5.55 -24.43 -2.59
C ASP A 177 5.09 -25.70 -1.86
N TYR A 178 3.80 -26.04 -2.05
CA TYR A 178 3.14 -27.22 -1.54
C TYR A 178 2.05 -27.66 -2.53
N GLU A 179 1.63 -28.92 -2.45
CA GLU A 179 0.56 -29.45 -3.30
C GLU A 179 -0.78 -28.77 -2.99
N GLN A 180 -1.51 -28.40 -4.03
CA GLN A 180 -2.82 -27.78 -3.91
C GLN A 180 -3.78 -28.64 -3.06
N VAL A 181 -4.37 -28.04 -2.04
CA VAL A 181 -5.28 -28.67 -1.09
C VAL A 181 -6.74 -28.46 -1.48
N ASP A 182 -7.13 -27.21 -1.75
CA ASP A 182 -8.52 -26.86 -2.10
C ASP A 182 -8.64 -25.57 -2.93
N GLN A 183 -9.84 -24.98 -2.98
CA GLN A 183 -10.13 -23.76 -3.75
C GLN A 183 -9.33 -22.54 -3.28
N ALA A 184 -9.00 -22.44 -1.99
CA ALA A 184 -8.27 -21.28 -1.48
C ALA A 184 -6.84 -21.22 -2.03
N ASP A 185 -6.27 -22.36 -2.44
CA ASP A 185 -4.97 -22.40 -3.08
C ASP A 185 -4.99 -21.96 -4.55
N ARG A 186 -6.18 -21.85 -5.17
CA ARG A 186 -6.35 -21.23 -6.51
C ARG A 186 -6.25 -19.72 -6.47
N GLN A 187 -6.46 -19.13 -5.29
CA GLN A 187 -6.24 -17.70 -5.09
C GLN A 187 -4.73 -17.40 -5.11
N PRO A 188 -4.29 -16.20 -5.51
CA PRO A 188 -2.88 -15.81 -5.41
C PRO A 188 -2.36 -15.90 -3.97
N SER A 189 -1.12 -16.35 -3.80
CA SER A 189 -0.39 -16.34 -2.51
C SER A 189 0.35 -15.02 -2.28
N ARG A 190 0.71 -14.32 -3.37
CA ARG A 190 1.40 -13.03 -3.36
C ARG A 190 0.65 -11.98 -2.52
N PRO A 191 1.28 -11.29 -1.57
CA PRO A 191 0.65 -10.14 -0.90
C PRO A 191 0.61 -8.93 -1.83
N ASP A 192 -0.40 -8.08 -1.68
CA ASP A 192 -0.53 -6.85 -2.47
C ASP A 192 0.54 -5.81 -2.07
N PHE A 193 0.94 -5.84 -0.79
CA PHE A 193 2.03 -5.08 -0.19
C PHE A 193 2.63 -5.86 0.99
N ALA A 194 3.89 -5.61 1.36
CA ALA A 194 4.53 -6.29 2.49
C ALA A 194 5.24 -5.31 3.43
N ALA A 195 5.07 -5.49 4.75
CA ALA A 195 5.77 -4.77 5.79
C ALA A 195 6.72 -5.72 6.53
N LEU A 196 8.02 -5.44 6.51
CA LEU A 196 9.06 -6.27 7.09
C LEU A 196 9.77 -5.48 8.19
N ILE A 197 9.41 -5.77 9.44
CA ILE A 197 9.79 -4.97 10.61
C ILE A 197 10.90 -5.70 11.37
N TYR A 198 12.08 -5.07 11.44
CA TYR A 198 13.32 -5.61 12.01
C TYR A 198 13.60 -7.09 11.70
N SER A 199 13.39 -7.48 10.43
CA SER A 199 13.53 -8.88 10.00
C SER A 199 14.82 -9.52 10.48
N GLY A 200 14.73 -10.78 10.92
CA GLY A 200 15.87 -11.61 11.30
C GLY A 200 15.99 -12.85 10.40
N GLY A 201 17.12 -13.55 10.49
CA GLY A 201 17.28 -14.87 9.85
C GLY A 201 17.41 -14.86 8.33
N LEU A 202 17.62 -13.71 7.69
CA LEU A 202 17.74 -13.57 6.23
C LEU A 202 19.14 -13.89 5.70
N LEU A 203 20.16 -13.80 6.55
CA LEU A 203 21.55 -13.95 6.16
C LEU A 203 22.04 -15.39 6.24
N GLN A 204 22.95 -15.73 5.33
CA GLN A 204 23.70 -16.99 5.36
C GLN A 204 24.86 -16.92 6.35
N ARG A 205 25.40 -18.09 6.71
CA ARG A 205 26.63 -18.16 7.49
C ARG A 205 27.79 -17.64 6.63
N GLY A 206 28.30 -16.45 6.97
CA GLY A 206 29.33 -15.75 6.18
C GLY A 206 28.87 -14.43 5.56
N GLY A 207 27.60 -14.05 5.75
CA GLY A 207 27.03 -12.83 5.19
C GLY A 207 26.25 -13.07 3.89
N GLY A 208 25.55 -12.05 3.42
CA GLY A 208 24.70 -12.12 2.23
C GLY A 208 23.34 -12.79 2.47
N ILE A 209 22.36 -12.39 1.66
CA ILE A 209 20.99 -12.92 1.70
C ILE A 209 20.97 -14.40 1.30
N LYS A 210 20.14 -15.21 1.97
CA LYS A 210 19.91 -16.63 1.65
C LYS A 210 19.59 -16.83 0.17
N ASP A 211 20.25 -17.80 -0.46
CA ASP A 211 20.13 -18.06 -1.91
C ASP A 211 18.69 -18.18 -2.38
N GLY A 212 17.84 -18.93 -1.67
CA GLY A 212 16.43 -19.09 -2.04
C GLY A 212 15.62 -17.79 -2.06
N ILE A 213 16.05 -16.76 -1.32
CA ILE A 213 15.47 -15.41 -1.40
C ILE A 213 16.18 -14.63 -2.52
N ALA A 214 17.51 -14.62 -2.52
CA ALA A 214 18.33 -13.81 -3.43
C ALA A 214 18.06 -14.12 -4.92
N THR A 215 17.89 -15.39 -5.29
CA THR A 215 17.68 -15.80 -6.69
C THR A 215 16.36 -15.30 -7.29
N ASN A 216 15.40 -14.93 -6.44
CA ASN A 216 14.05 -14.55 -6.84
C ASN A 216 13.80 -13.04 -6.72
N LEU A 217 14.80 -12.24 -6.35
CA LEU A 217 14.68 -10.79 -6.24
C LEU A 217 14.55 -10.14 -7.62
N ASN A 218 13.43 -9.44 -7.87
CA ASN A 218 13.19 -8.74 -9.12
C ASN A 218 12.09 -7.67 -8.98
N ARG A 219 11.94 -6.80 -9.99
CA ARG A 219 10.99 -5.67 -9.97
C ARG A 219 9.50 -6.03 -9.88
N THR A 220 9.11 -7.30 -10.04
CA THR A 220 7.68 -7.73 -9.97
C THR A 220 7.23 -8.01 -8.54
N LEU A 221 8.16 -8.00 -7.58
CA LEU A 221 7.85 -8.12 -6.16
C LEU A 221 6.90 -6.99 -5.71
N PRO A 222 6.04 -7.25 -4.70
CA PRO A 222 5.15 -6.22 -4.16
C PRO A 222 5.92 -5.04 -3.57
N PRO A 223 5.29 -3.86 -3.45
CA PRO A 223 5.83 -2.77 -2.66
C PRO A 223 6.16 -3.24 -1.24
N VAL A 224 7.34 -2.85 -0.75
CA VAL A 224 7.85 -3.24 0.57
C VAL A 224 8.00 -2.03 1.48
N PHE A 225 7.48 -2.10 2.68
CA PHE A 225 7.75 -1.19 3.79
C PHE A 225 8.70 -1.87 4.78
N MET A 226 9.72 -1.15 5.24
CA MET A 226 10.68 -1.66 6.22
C MET A 226 10.87 -0.65 7.34
N ALA A 227 11.02 -1.16 8.57
CA ALA A 227 11.43 -0.36 9.72
C ALA A 227 12.45 -1.13 10.55
N HIS A 228 13.52 -0.46 10.97
CA HIS A 228 14.62 -1.06 11.74
C HIS A 228 15.25 0.00 12.66
N ALA A 229 15.80 -0.43 13.80
CA ALA A 229 16.54 0.45 14.70
C ALA A 229 18.05 0.20 14.51
N PHE A 230 18.85 1.24 14.38
CA PHE A 230 20.27 1.15 14.05
C PHE A 230 21.12 0.60 15.21
N ASP A 231 20.62 0.69 16.44
CA ASP A 231 21.18 0.07 17.65
C ASP A 231 20.78 -1.42 17.82
N ASP A 232 20.00 -1.99 16.89
CA ASP A 232 19.82 -3.43 16.77
C ASP A 232 21.10 -4.08 16.21
N ALA A 233 21.60 -5.12 16.87
CA ALA A 233 22.78 -5.86 16.44
C ALA A 233 22.56 -6.68 15.14
N SER A 234 21.32 -6.82 14.68
CA SER A 234 20.96 -7.59 13.49
C SER A 234 21.08 -6.79 12.19
N GLU A 235 22.01 -7.16 11.32
CA GLU A 235 22.21 -6.50 10.00
C GLU A 235 21.19 -6.92 8.91
N ASN A 236 20.31 -7.88 9.21
CA ASN A 236 19.42 -8.53 8.24
C ASN A 236 18.54 -7.55 7.42
N SER A 237 17.96 -6.54 8.06
CA SER A 237 17.11 -5.55 7.37
C SER A 237 17.92 -4.64 6.44
N LEU A 238 19.16 -4.29 6.82
CA LEU A 238 20.03 -3.43 6.02
C LEU A 238 20.43 -4.13 4.71
N GLU A 239 20.86 -5.38 4.81
CA GLU A 239 21.23 -6.21 3.65
C GLU A 239 20.03 -6.47 2.73
N LEU A 240 18.85 -6.74 3.31
CA LEU A 240 17.63 -6.93 2.50
C LEU A 240 17.24 -5.63 1.78
N ALA A 241 17.27 -4.48 2.46
CA ALA A 241 16.93 -3.20 1.85
C ALA A 241 17.85 -2.87 0.67
N LEU A 242 19.16 -3.13 0.81
CA LEU A 242 20.11 -2.96 -0.28
C LEU A 242 19.82 -3.92 -1.45
N ALA A 243 19.50 -5.18 -1.16
CA ALA A 243 19.17 -6.17 -2.18
C ALA A 243 17.88 -5.80 -2.94
N LEU A 244 16.83 -5.37 -2.23
CA LEU A 244 15.57 -4.90 -2.82
C LEU A 244 15.79 -3.66 -3.71
N LYS A 245 16.62 -2.71 -3.25
CA LYS A 245 16.98 -1.52 -4.05
C LYS A 245 17.68 -1.90 -5.34
N ARG A 246 18.66 -2.81 -5.29
CA ARG A 246 19.37 -3.31 -6.48
C ARG A 246 18.46 -4.04 -7.46
N ALA A 247 17.46 -4.74 -6.95
CA ALA A 247 16.46 -5.46 -7.75
C ALA A 247 15.35 -4.55 -8.34
N GLY A 248 15.35 -3.25 -8.01
CA GLY A 248 14.35 -2.30 -8.50
C GLY A 248 12.96 -2.47 -7.86
N VAL A 249 12.89 -3.04 -6.65
CA VAL A 249 11.63 -3.22 -5.93
C VAL A 249 11.20 -1.89 -5.31
N PRO A 250 9.94 -1.44 -5.48
CA PRO A 250 9.41 -0.27 -4.79
C PRO A 250 9.49 -0.47 -3.27
N THR A 251 10.40 0.24 -2.61
CA THR A 251 10.71 0.02 -1.19
C THR A 251 10.78 1.34 -0.44
N GLU A 252 10.05 1.45 0.67
CA GLU A 252 10.20 2.51 1.67
C GLU A 252 10.88 1.93 2.91
N PHE A 253 11.99 2.52 3.36
CA PHE A 253 12.76 2.02 4.50
C PHE A 253 13.02 3.13 5.53
N HIS A 254 12.56 2.91 6.75
CA HIS A 254 12.82 3.77 7.91
C HIS A 254 13.87 3.13 8.81
N LEU A 255 15.04 3.76 8.87
CA LEU A 255 16.13 3.37 9.76
C LEU A 255 16.20 4.38 10.92
N PHE A 256 15.73 3.97 12.09
CA PHE A 256 15.69 4.79 13.30
C PHE A 256 17.01 4.70 14.04
N HIS A 257 17.42 5.75 14.75
CA HIS A 257 18.67 5.75 15.50
C HIS A 257 18.69 4.70 16.63
N GLU A 258 17.62 4.64 17.42
CA GLU A 258 17.50 3.83 18.62
C GLU A 258 16.13 3.17 18.74
N GLY A 259 16.06 2.03 19.45
CA GLY A 259 14.84 1.25 19.67
C GLY A 259 15.10 -0.22 19.99
N ALA A 260 16.31 -0.71 19.73
CA ALA A 260 16.74 -2.10 19.84
C ALA A 260 15.88 -3.09 19.02
N HIS A 261 16.20 -4.38 19.12
CA HIS A 261 15.41 -5.42 18.49
C HIS A 261 14.06 -5.64 19.19
N GLY A 262 13.00 -5.85 18.42
CA GLY A 262 11.70 -6.25 18.96
C GLY A 262 10.96 -5.12 19.67
N PHE A 263 11.01 -3.90 19.13
CA PHE A 263 10.24 -2.75 19.64
C PHE A 263 8.71 -2.89 19.45
N GLY A 264 8.28 -3.79 18.56
CA GLY A 264 6.88 -4.08 18.26
C GLY A 264 5.99 -2.86 18.00
N VAL A 265 4.73 -2.94 18.43
CA VAL A 265 3.72 -1.89 18.16
C VAL A 265 3.52 -0.94 19.34
N ARG A 266 4.04 -1.29 20.53
CA ARG A 266 3.89 -0.47 21.74
C ARG A 266 4.58 0.87 21.57
N ASP A 267 4.10 1.86 22.32
CA ASP A 267 4.83 3.10 22.47
C ASP A 267 6.05 2.84 23.36
N THR A 268 7.23 3.18 22.84
CA THR A 268 8.51 3.02 23.54
C THR A 268 8.97 4.34 24.17
N GLY A 269 8.30 5.46 23.87
CA GLY A 269 8.77 6.80 24.16
C GLY A 269 9.91 7.29 23.25
N LEU A 270 10.33 6.48 22.27
CA LEU A 270 11.42 6.76 21.34
C LEU A 270 10.87 7.03 19.92
N PRO A 271 11.63 7.73 19.05
CA PRO A 271 11.20 8.00 17.67
C PRO A 271 10.84 6.74 16.85
N VAL A 272 11.39 5.57 17.20
CA VAL A 272 11.05 4.31 16.52
C VAL A 272 9.56 4.04 16.49
N SER A 273 8.80 4.45 17.53
CA SER A 273 7.34 4.26 17.60
C SER A 273 6.56 4.94 16.47
N GLU A 274 7.17 5.90 15.77
CA GLU A 274 6.59 6.57 14.58
C GLU A 274 6.52 5.67 13.33
N TRP A 275 7.18 4.51 13.33
CA TRP A 275 7.11 3.55 12.20
C TRP A 275 5.66 3.22 11.83
N LYS A 276 4.75 3.17 12.82
CA LYS A 276 3.31 2.95 12.65
C LYS A 276 2.69 4.03 11.77
N ASN A 277 2.95 5.30 12.08
CA ASN A 277 2.42 6.43 11.33
C ASN A 277 2.99 6.47 9.91
N ARG A 278 4.27 6.12 9.76
CA ARG A 278 4.92 5.98 8.44
C ARG A 278 4.30 4.87 7.61
N PHE A 279 4.03 3.72 8.21
CA PHE A 279 3.34 2.62 7.53
C PHE A 279 1.93 3.02 7.06
N ILE A 280 1.16 3.71 7.91
CA ILE A 280 -0.18 4.18 7.52
C ILE A 280 -0.11 5.21 6.39
N GLY A 281 0.79 6.20 6.48
CA GLY A 281 1.00 7.18 5.41
C GLY A 281 1.45 6.52 4.10
N TRP A 282 2.28 5.47 4.18
CA TRP A 282 2.69 4.68 3.02
C TRP A 282 1.51 3.91 2.38
N LEU A 283 0.66 3.27 3.19
CA LEU A 283 -0.55 2.61 2.69
C LEU A 283 -1.52 3.61 2.07
N GLU A 284 -1.71 4.78 2.68
CA GLU A 284 -2.53 5.86 2.15
C GLU A 284 -1.98 6.35 0.81
N ALA A 285 -0.67 6.58 0.72
CA ALA A 285 -0.01 6.95 -0.53
C ALA A 285 -0.23 5.89 -1.61
N LEU A 286 -0.15 4.59 -1.27
CA LEU A 286 -0.45 3.48 -2.18
C LEU A 286 -1.95 3.31 -2.46
N GLY A 287 -2.81 4.01 -1.72
CA GLY A 287 -4.26 4.01 -1.81
C GLY A 287 -4.92 2.87 -1.02
N TYR A 288 -4.17 1.98 -0.38
CA TYR A 288 -4.77 0.84 0.33
C TYR A 288 -5.71 1.27 1.48
N LEU A 289 -5.82 2.54 1.83
CA LEU A 289 -6.82 3.03 2.80
C LEU A 289 -8.05 3.66 2.17
N ASP A 290 -8.09 3.82 0.84
CA ASP A 290 -9.26 4.34 0.10
C ASP A 290 -10.49 3.44 0.28
N ALA A 291 -11.69 4.00 0.12
CA ALA A 291 -12.92 3.20 0.15
C ALA A 291 -12.92 2.10 -0.94
N PRO A 292 -13.41 0.88 -0.66
CA PRO A 292 -13.43 -0.22 -1.62
C PRO A 292 -14.05 0.12 -2.98
N GLN A 293 -15.12 0.91 -2.99
CA GLN A 293 -15.82 1.31 -4.21
C GLN A 293 -14.95 2.20 -5.10
N LEU A 294 -14.08 3.04 -4.52
CA LEU A 294 -13.12 3.84 -5.29
C LEU A 294 -12.05 2.96 -5.93
N ARG A 295 -11.62 1.90 -5.23
CA ARG A 295 -10.63 0.95 -5.76
C ARG A 295 -11.21 0.14 -6.92
N GLU A 296 -12.44 -0.36 -6.75
CA GLU A 296 -13.17 -1.09 -7.78
C GLU A 296 -13.42 -0.24 -9.03
N LEU A 297 -13.85 1.01 -8.84
CA LEU A 297 -14.06 1.94 -9.95
C LEU A 297 -12.73 2.22 -10.68
N ALA A 298 -11.64 2.47 -9.95
CA ALA A 298 -10.33 2.69 -10.58
C ALA A 298 -9.83 1.47 -11.36
N ALA A 299 -10.03 0.25 -10.84
CA ALA A 299 -9.65 -0.97 -11.55
C ALA A 299 -10.47 -1.13 -12.85
N SER A 300 -11.78 -0.93 -12.77
CA SER A 300 -12.69 -1.02 -13.92
C SER A 300 -12.40 0.05 -14.97
N THR A 301 -12.15 1.29 -14.54
CA THR A 301 -11.73 2.40 -15.42
C THR A 301 -10.40 2.09 -16.09
N SER A 302 -9.40 1.61 -15.35
CA SER A 302 -8.10 1.24 -15.91
C SER A 302 -8.23 0.15 -16.97
N ALA A 303 -9.01 -0.91 -16.69
CA ALA A 303 -9.23 -2.01 -17.60
C ALA A 303 -9.96 -1.56 -18.90
N ALA A 304 -10.99 -0.73 -18.78
CA ALA A 304 -11.69 -0.18 -19.93
C ALA A 304 -10.76 0.69 -20.80
N LEU A 305 -9.99 1.59 -20.18
CA LEU A 305 -9.05 2.45 -20.89
C LEU A 305 -7.95 1.66 -21.62
N GLN A 306 -7.44 0.58 -21.02
CA GLN A 306 -6.47 -0.32 -21.67
C GLN A 306 -7.04 -1.00 -22.92
N LYS A 307 -8.34 -1.33 -22.92
CA LYS A 307 -9.04 -1.92 -24.06
C LYS A 307 -9.54 -0.91 -25.10
N GLY A 308 -9.45 0.39 -24.79
CA GLY A 308 -10.06 1.45 -25.62
C GLY A 308 -11.58 1.53 -25.47
N GLU A 309 -12.14 0.97 -24.41
CA GLU A 309 -13.57 0.96 -24.11
C GLU A 309 -13.96 2.16 -23.25
N ALA A 310 -15.25 2.51 -23.28
CA ALA A 310 -15.80 3.52 -22.38
C ALA A 310 -15.70 3.05 -20.92
N PRO A 311 -15.10 3.84 -20.01
CA PRO A 311 -15.06 3.49 -18.61
C PRO A 311 -16.46 3.58 -17.98
N PRO A 312 -16.71 2.91 -16.85
CA PRO A 312 -17.95 3.10 -16.09
C PRO A 312 -18.15 4.57 -15.74
N ALA A 313 -19.38 5.06 -15.84
CA ALA A 313 -19.69 6.41 -15.40
C ALA A 313 -19.50 6.50 -13.88
N PHE A 314 -18.72 7.48 -13.45
CA PHE A 314 -18.51 7.84 -12.06
C PHE A 314 -19.83 8.11 -11.34
N ALA A 315 -20.76 8.85 -11.96
CA ALA A 315 -22.07 9.13 -11.37
C ALA A 315 -22.93 7.88 -11.15
N ASP A 316 -22.75 6.82 -11.95
CA ASP A 316 -23.48 5.57 -11.78
C ASP A 316 -22.85 4.72 -10.66
N ALA A 317 -21.51 4.68 -10.61
CA ALA A 317 -20.77 3.92 -9.61
C ALA A 317 -20.80 4.60 -8.22
N LEU A 318 -20.76 5.93 -8.18
CA LEU A 318 -20.70 6.77 -6.99
C LEU A 318 -21.57 8.02 -7.15
N PRO A 319 -22.91 7.89 -7.10
CA PRO A 319 -23.83 9.01 -7.33
C PRO A 319 -23.55 10.23 -6.44
N ASN A 320 -23.23 9.96 -5.17
CA ASN A 320 -22.93 10.97 -4.16
C ASN A 320 -21.43 11.28 -4.01
N GLY A 321 -20.58 10.74 -4.89
CA GLY A 321 -19.14 10.95 -4.85
C GLY A 321 -18.77 12.39 -5.24
N ALA A 322 -17.80 12.95 -4.53
CA ALA A 322 -17.27 14.29 -4.76
C ALA A 322 -16.20 14.30 -5.87
N LEU A 323 -15.79 15.48 -6.31
CA LEU A 323 -14.68 15.62 -7.25
C LEU A 323 -13.35 15.06 -6.69
N ALA A 324 -13.14 15.16 -5.38
CA ALA A 324 -11.98 14.58 -4.70
C ALA A 324 -11.93 13.03 -4.80
N ASP A 325 -13.09 12.38 -4.80
CA ASP A 325 -13.20 10.94 -5.02
C ASP A 325 -12.80 10.56 -6.45
N ALA A 326 -13.23 11.36 -7.43
CA ALA A 326 -12.80 11.19 -8.83
C ALA A 326 -11.29 11.36 -8.99
N TYR A 327 -10.66 12.31 -8.29
CA TYR A 327 -9.20 12.43 -8.26
C TYR A 327 -8.52 11.25 -7.58
N THR A 328 -9.15 10.65 -6.57
CA THR A 328 -8.65 9.41 -5.94
C THR A 328 -8.65 8.25 -6.94
N VAL A 329 -9.72 8.11 -7.73
CA VAL A 329 -9.79 7.16 -8.84
C VAL A 329 -8.73 7.46 -9.90
N GLN A 330 -8.59 8.73 -10.31
CA GLN A 330 -7.61 9.16 -11.30
C GLN A 330 -6.18 8.83 -10.90
N ARG A 331 -5.77 9.14 -9.66
CA ARG A 331 -4.40 8.85 -9.16
C ARG A 331 -4.06 7.36 -9.29
N ARG A 332 -5.03 6.48 -9.07
CA ARG A 332 -4.87 5.03 -9.22
C ARG A 332 -4.73 4.61 -10.68
N VAL A 333 -5.58 5.14 -11.56
CA VAL A 333 -5.51 4.92 -13.01
C VAL A 333 -4.15 5.35 -13.55
N ILE A 334 -3.69 6.55 -13.16
CA ILE A 334 -2.37 7.08 -13.54
C ILE A 334 -1.26 6.18 -13.01
N ARG A 335 -1.29 5.78 -11.73
CA ARG A 335 -0.27 4.90 -11.15
C ARG A 335 -0.21 3.54 -11.86
N ALA A 336 -1.36 2.96 -12.20
CA ALA A 336 -1.43 1.70 -12.91
C ALA A 336 -0.81 1.80 -14.32
N ALA A 337 -1.10 2.87 -15.06
CA ALA A 337 -0.48 3.13 -16.36
C ALA A 337 1.02 3.43 -16.23
N ALA A 338 1.42 4.19 -15.20
CA ALA A 338 2.81 4.57 -14.95
C ALA A 338 3.73 3.38 -14.62
N ALA A 339 3.17 2.23 -14.26
CA ALA A 339 3.92 0.99 -14.05
C ALA A 339 4.55 0.44 -15.35
N THR A 340 4.01 0.81 -16.51
CA THR A 340 4.46 0.31 -17.83
C THR A 340 4.75 1.42 -18.84
N ASP A 341 4.37 2.66 -18.55
CA ASP A 341 4.53 3.80 -19.45
C ASP A 341 5.03 5.02 -18.68
N GLN A 342 5.86 5.84 -19.32
CA GLN A 342 6.43 7.02 -18.67
C GLN A 342 5.47 8.21 -18.79
N ILE A 343 5.29 8.97 -17.73
CA ILE A 343 4.60 10.27 -17.81
C ILE A 343 5.47 11.22 -18.64
N ALA A 344 4.89 11.76 -19.72
CA ALA A 344 5.54 12.69 -20.65
C ALA A 344 5.14 14.15 -20.43
N GLY A 345 4.11 14.40 -19.62
CA GLY A 345 3.65 15.74 -19.26
C GLY A 345 2.31 15.71 -18.55
N TYR A 346 1.71 16.89 -18.40
CA TYR A 346 0.37 17.06 -17.81
C TYR A 346 -0.48 17.92 -18.73
N LYS A 347 -1.79 17.79 -18.60
CA LYS A 347 -2.75 18.61 -19.30
C LYS A 347 -3.85 19.12 -18.37
N GLY A 348 -4.50 20.20 -18.79
CA GLY A 348 -5.60 20.83 -18.07
C GLY A 348 -6.90 20.76 -18.86
N ALA A 349 -8.03 20.85 -18.17
CA ALA A 349 -9.34 21.09 -18.78
C ALA A 349 -10.13 22.10 -17.93
N GLY A 350 -11.10 22.80 -18.52
CA GLY A 350 -11.84 23.83 -17.80
C GLY A 350 -10.98 25.03 -17.42
N ALA A 351 -10.12 25.50 -18.33
CA ALA A 351 -9.18 26.59 -18.08
C ALA A 351 -9.85 27.99 -18.00
N SER A 352 -11.11 28.13 -18.39
CA SER A 352 -11.85 29.40 -18.34
C SER A 352 -12.94 29.39 -17.26
N ALA A 353 -13.25 30.56 -16.69
CA ALA A 353 -14.31 30.72 -15.70
C ALA A 353 -15.69 30.25 -16.22
N ALA A 354 -15.97 30.46 -17.52
CA ALA A 354 -17.20 29.97 -18.14
C ALA A 354 -17.24 28.42 -18.19
N ALA A 355 -16.13 27.77 -18.54
CA ALA A 355 -16.04 26.32 -18.53
C ALA A 355 -16.16 25.77 -17.11
N GLN A 356 -15.48 26.37 -16.14
CA GLN A 356 -15.55 26.01 -14.72
C GLN A 356 -16.98 26.12 -14.18
N SER A 357 -17.67 27.23 -14.48
CA SER A 357 -19.07 27.42 -14.09
C SER A 357 -19.99 26.37 -14.74
N SER A 358 -19.76 26.02 -16.00
CA SER A 358 -20.57 25.00 -16.71
C SER A 358 -20.36 23.58 -16.15
N LEU A 359 -19.15 23.30 -15.64
CA LEU A 359 -18.76 22.02 -15.05
C LEU A 359 -19.03 21.94 -13.53
N GLY A 360 -19.39 23.06 -12.90
CA GLY A 360 -19.60 23.12 -11.44
C GLY A 360 -18.32 22.89 -10.63
N ILE A 361 -17.18 23.39 -11.11
CA ILE A 361 -15.86 23.21 -10.48
C ILE A 361 -15.23 24.56 -10.11
N ASP A 362 -14.38 24.56 -9.08
CA ASP A 362 -13.67 25.74 -8.58
C ASP A 362 -12.17 25.64 -8.92
N GLY A 363 -11.87 25.74 -10.21
CA GLY A 363 -10.52 25.62 -10.77
C GLY A 363 -10.41 24.63 -11.93
N PRO A 364 -9.27 24.63 -12.64
CA PRO A 364 -9.06 23.73 -13.76
C PRO A 364 -8.90 22.27 -13.31
N LEU A 365 -9.37 21.35 -14.13
CA LEU A 365 -9.11 19.92 -14.00
C LEU A 365 -7.71 19.59 -14.51
N THR A 366 -7.13 18.49 -14.05
CA THR A 366 -5.79 18.06 -14.44
C THR A 366 -5.75 16.58 -14.80
N GLY A 367 -4.78 16.21 -15.65
CA GLY A 367 -4.51 14.82 -16.03
C GLY A 367 -3.06 14.63 -16.47
N ALA A 368 -2.62 13.38 -16.53
CA ALA A 368 -1.29 13.00 -16.98
C ALA A 368 -1.29 12.60 -18.46
N LEU A 369 -0.29 13.06 -19.21
CA LEU A 369 0.02 12.63 -20.56
C LEU A 369 1.12 11.58 -20.50
N PHE A 370 0.96 10.46 -21.22
CA PHE A 370 1.93 9.37 -21.24
C PHE A 370 2.78 9.36 -22.51
N ARG A 371 3.99 8.80 -22.42
CA ARG A 371 4.97 8.80 -23.52
C ARG A 371 4.46 8.02 -24.73
N SER A 372 3.72 6.93 -24.53
CA SER A 372 3.08 6.20 -25.64
C SER A 372 2.06 7.03 -26.43
N GLY A 373 1.52 8.08 -25.82
CA GLY A 373 0.59 9.02 -26.43
C GLY A 373 1.26 10.13 -27.26
N ARG A 374 2.57 10.35 -27.06
CA ARG A 374 3.29 11.45 -27.69
C ARG A 374 3.61 11.14 -29.15
N ILE A 375 3.32 12.09 -30.02
CA ILE A 375 3.76 12.11 -31.41
C ILE A 375 4.59 13.37 -31.62
N ASP A 376 5.87 13.22 -31.94
CA ASP A 376 6.75 14.33 -32.27
C ASP A 376 6.49 14.72 -33.74
N ALA A 377 5.75 15.81 -33.95
CA ALA A 377 5.41 16.30 -35.28
C ALA A 377 6.55 17.18 -35.82
N ALA A 378 7.06 16.82 -36.99
CA ALA A 378 7.98 17.66 -37.75
C ALA A 378 7.20 18.74 -38.53
N ASP A 379 7.90 19.53 -39.35
CA ASP A 379 7.29 20.51 -40.27
C ASP A 379 6.52 19.85 -41.44
N GLU A 380 6.19 18.55 -41.34
CA GLU A 380 5.50 17.76 -42.37
C GLU A 380 4.15 17.18 -41.86
N PRO A 381 3.16 17.00 -42.76
CA PRO A 381 1.88 16.40 -42.40
C PRO A 381 2.04 15.02 -41.75
N THR A 382 1.47 14.86 -40.55
CA THR A 382 1.53 13.60 -39.78
C THR A 382 0.18 12.89 -39.84
N THR A 383 0.18 11.63 -40.28
CA THR A 383 -1.03 10.78 -40.28
C THR A 383 -1.18 10.09 -38.94
N VAL A 384 -2.35 10.24 -38.31
CA VAL A 384 -2.71 9.55 -37.07
C VAL A 384 -3.86 8.60 -37.32
N GLU A 385 -3.66 7.32 -37.03
CA GLU A 385 -4.74 6.34 -37.10
C GLU A 385 -5.79 6.63 -36.01
N ARG A 386 -7.05 6.68 -36.42
CA ARG A 386 -8.18 7.10 -35.57
C ARG A 386 -8.49 6.14 -34.41
N GLY A 387 -7.91 4.92 -34.40
CA GLY A 387 -8.28 3.88 -33.44
C GLY A 387 -9.76 3.44 -33.57
N ASN A 388 -10.15 2.42 -32.81
CA ASN A 388 -11.52 1.92 -32.80
C ASN A 388 -12.37 2.64 -31.74
N GLY A 389 -13.52 3.18 -32.15
CA GLY A 389 -14.56 3.70 -31.26
C GLY A 389 -14.33 5.12 -30.73
N GLY A 390 -15.41 5.91 -30.65
CA GLY A 390 -15.39 7.27 -30.06
C GLY A 390 -15.55 8.42 -31.07
N GLN A 391 -15.99 9.57 -30.56
CA GLN A 391 -16.04 10.81 -31.31
C GLN A 391 -14.62 11.34 -31.52
N LEU A 392 -14.28 11.75 -32.75
CA LEU A 392 -13.03 12.46 -33.00
C LEU A 392 -13.16 13.86 -32.40
N VAL A 393 -12.31 14.16 -31.43
CA VAL A 393 -12.14 15.47 -30.84
C VAL A 393 -10.71 15.91 -31.14
N VAL A 394 -10.56 17.14 -31.59
CA VAL A 394 -9.28 17.76 -31.90
C VAL A 394 -9.24 19.08 -31.15
N GLU A 395 -8.26 19.23 -30.28
CA GLU A 395 -8.06 20.42 -29.46
C GLU A 395 -6.71 21.06 -29.82
N THR A 396 -6.73 22.36 -30.05
CA THR A 396 -5.51 23.14 -30.34
C THR A 396 -5.05 23.79 -29.05
N GLU A 397 -3.84 23.44 -28.62
CA GLU A 397 -3.30 23.80 -27.32
C GLU A 397 -1.94 24.49 -27.44
N ILE A 398 -1.59 25.25 -26.40
CA ILE A 398 -0.24 25.78 -26.20
C ILE A 398 0.37 25.00 -25.04
N GLY A 399 1.40 24.21 -25.33
CA GLY A 399 2.18 23.50 -24.32
C GLY A 399 3.37 24.32 -23.84
N TYR A 400 3.78 24.08 -22.60
CA TYR A 400 4.93 24.73 -21.97
C TYR A 400 5.94 23.67 -21.54
N VAL A 401 7.18 23.82 -21.98
CA VAL A 401 8.32 23.05 -21.48
C VAL A 401 8.91 23.83 -20.32
N MET A 402 8.90 23.24 -19.14
CA MET A 402 9.39 23.90 -17.93
C MET A 402 10.91 23.72 -17.81
N GLY A 403 11.61 24.79 -17.47
CA GLY A 403 13.06 24.81 -17.24
C GLY A 403 13.49 24.53 -15.79
N VAL A 404 12.52 24.33 -14.90
CA VAL A 404 12.72 24.07 -13.47
C VAL A 404 11.77 22.98 -13.00
N ASP A 405 12.19 22.24 -11.97
CA ASP A 405 11.34 21.26 -11.29
C ASP A 405 10.37 21.96 -10.33
N PHE A 406 9.07 21.85 -10.59
CA PHE A 406 8.04 22.30 -9.63
C PHE A 406 7.78 21.22 -8.59
N SER A 407 8.46 21.35 -7.46
CA SER A 407 8.14 20.61 -6.23
C SER A 407 7.37 21.45 -5.22
N PHE A 408 7.02 22.69 -5.58
CA PHE A 408 6.38 23.68 -4.72
C PHE A 408 5.39 24.54 -5.51
N GLU A 409 4.49 25.18 -4.79
CA GLU A 409 3.50 26.10 -5.36
C GLU A 409 4.19 27.33 -5.98
N VAL A 410 3.78 27.68 -7.20
CA VAL A 410 4.30 28.86 -7.91
C VAL A 410 3.49 30.07 -7.48
N PRO A 411 4.07 31.03 -6.75
CA PRO A 411 3.26 32.02 -6.04
C PRO A 411 2.72 33.14 -6.94
N THR A 412 3.25 33.31 -8.16
CA THR A 412 2.83 34.38 -9.08
C THR A 412 2.89 33.92 -10.54
N ALA A 413 2.11 34.59 -11.39
CA ALA A 413 2.14 34.38 -12.84
C ALA A 413 3.51 34.71 -13.45
N ASP A 414 4.25 35.65 -12.87
CA ASP A 414 5.58 36.04 -13.34
C ASP A 414 6.58 34.90 -13.11
N HIS A 415 6.60 34.30 -11.92
CA HIS A 415 7.42 33.11 -11.66
C HIS A 415 7.03 31.93 -12.55
N ALA A 416 5.74 31.77 -12.86
CA ALA A 416 5.29 30.74 -13.78
C ALA A 416 5.83 30.97 -15.21
N ARG A 417 5.87 32.23 -15.67
CA ARG A 417 6.45 32.59 -16.98
C ARG A 417 7.96 32.39 -17.01
N ASP A 418 8.67 32.83 -15.97
CA ASP A 418 10.14 32.72 -15.89
C ASP A 418 10.62 31.26 -15.85
N ALA A 419 9.75 30.37 -15.38
CA ALA A 419 10.00 28.94 -15.37
C ALA A 419 9.79 28.25 -16.74
N VAL A 420 9.23 28.93 -17.75
CA VAL A 420 9.04 28.35 -19.09
C VAL A 420 10.36 28.41 -19.87
N ALA A 421 10.90 27.26 -20.24
CA ALA A 421 12.07 27.14 -21.11
C ALA A 421 11.70 27.23 -22.60
N ALA A 422 10.53 26.71 -22.98
CA ALA A 422 10.03 26.78 -24.35
C ALA A 422 8.51 26.68 -24.42
N ILE A 423 7.93 27.26 -25.46
CA ILE A 423 6.51 27.14 -25.83
C ILE A 423 6.42 26.18 -27.01
N VAL A 424 5.46 25.25 -26.99
CA VAL A 424 5.24 24.28 -28.07
C VAL A 424 3.79 24.35 -28.56
N PRO A 425 3.53 24.42 -29.87
CA PRO A 425 2.19 24.17 -30.39
C PRO A 425 1.85 22.69 -30.18
N VAL A 426 0.66 22.43 -29.65
CA VAL A 426 0.19 21.08 -29.37
C VAL A 426 -1.18 20.87 -30.01
N ILE A 427 -1.37 19.71 -30.64
CA ILE A 427 -2.70 19.23 -31.02
C ILE A 427 -3.01 18.05 -30.13
N GLU A 428 -4.02 18.18 -29.27
CA GLU A 428 -4.51 17.08 -28.47
C GLU A 428 -5.62 16.32 -29.20
N LEU A 429 -5.56 15.00 -29.07
CA LEU A 429 -6.56 14.06 -29.57
C LEU A 429 -7.11 13.26 -28.37
N PRO A 430 -7.94 13.88 -27.52
CA PRO A 430 -8.47 13.23 -26.35
C PRO A 430 -9.48 12.13 -26.73
N ARG A 431 -9.60 11.12 -25.88
CA ARG A 431 -10.71 10.16 -25.97
C ARG A 431 -11.97 10.80 -25.40
N SER A 432 -13.01 10.84 -26.23
CA SER A 432 -14.37 11.13 -25.78
C SER A 432 -15.23 9.88 -25.88
N PHE A 433 -15.66 9.41 -24.71
CA PHE A 433 -16.58 8.28 -24.56
C PHE A 433 -18.02 8.74 -24.30
N ALA A 434 -18.24 10.05 -24.18
CA ALA A 434 -19.57 10.60 -23.93
C ALA A 434 -20.45 10.42 -25.17
N PRO A 435 -21.72 9.97 -25.02
CA PRO A 435 -22.69 10.02 -26.11
C PRO A 435 -22.84 11.46 -26.64
N ALA A 436 -23.11 11.59 -27.94
CA ALA A 436 -23.37 12.90 -28.53
C ALA A 436 -24.53 13.60 -27.81
N GLY A 437 -24.29 14.83 -27.33
CA GLY A 437 -25.29 15.63 -26.61
C GLY A 437 -25.38 15.37 -25.10
N ALA A 438 -24.55 14.48 -24.54
CA ALA A 438 -24.48 14.28 -23.10
C ALA A 438 -23.90 15.53 -22.40
N THR A 439 -24.46 15.89 -21.24
CA THR A 439 -23.90 16.94 -20.40
C THR A 439 -22.58 16.45 -19.79
N PRO A 440 -21.48 17.22 -19.88
CA PRO A 440 -20.22 16.84 -19.27
C PRO A 440 -20.33 16.74 -17.75
N ASP A 441 -19.81 15.64 -17.17
CA ASP A 441 -19.62 15.50 -15.72
C ASP A 441 -18.12 15.56 -15.42
N ALA A 442 -17.70 16.58 -14.67
CA ALA A 442 -16.30 16.78 -14.28
C ALA A 442 -15.72 15.57 -13.55
N ARG A 443 -16.53 14.83 -12.77
CA ARG A 443 -16.08 13.64 -12.05
C ARG A 443 -15.78 12.49 -13.01
N ASN A 444 -16.60 12.31 -14.05
CA ASN A 444 -16.33 11.34 -15.13
C ASN A 444 -15.03 11.69 -15.86
N MET A 445 -14.87 12.97 -16.19
CA MET A 445 -13.67 13.47 -16.86
C MET A 445 -12.43 13.20 -16.00
N VAL A 446 -12.42 13.63 -14.74
CA VAL A 446 -11.26 13.42 -13.85
C VAL A 446 -10.96 11.93 -13.69
N ALA A 447 -11.94 11.10 -13.34
CA ALA A 447 -11.74 9.67 -13.14
C ALA A 447 -11.12 8.96 -14.36
N SER A 448 -11.44 9.43 -15.57
CA SER A 448 -10.91 8.93 -16.85
C SER A 448 -9.65 9.68 -17.33
N ASN A 449 -8.90 10.29 -16.41
CA ASN A 449 -7.68 11.05 -16.72
C ASN A 449 -7.92 12.16 -17.77
N ILE A 450 -9.09 12.82 -17.65
CA ILE A 450 -9.63 13.87 -18.53
C ILE A 450 -9.55 13.53 -20.02
N GLY A 451 -9.67 12.24 -20.37
CA GLY A 451 -9.60 11.78 -21.76
C GLY A 451 -8.19 11.77 -22.36
N SER A 452 -7.14 11.88 -21.56
CA SER A 452 -5.75 11.82 -22.02
C SER A 452 -5.49 10.59 -22.91
N HIS A 453 -4.94 10.82 -24.09
CA HIS A 453 -4.67 9.73 -25.04
C HIS A 453 -3.52 9.99 -25.99
N ARG A 454 -3.71 10.85 -27.00
CA ARG A 454 -2.69 11.14 -28.02
C ARG A 454 -2.51 12.64 -28.13
N PHE A 455 -1.29 13.07 -28.38
CA PHE A 455 -0.97 14.47 -28.53
C PHE A 455 0.22 14.65 -29.46
N LEU A 456 0.08 15.58 -30.40
CA LEU A 456 1.12 15.95 -31.33
C LEU A 456 1.84 17.16 -30.78
N VAL A 457 3.16 17.08 -30.67
CA VAL A 457 4.00 18.17 -30.19
C VAL A 457 4.80 18.71 -31.36
N GLY A 458 4.57 19.98 -31.71
CA GLY A 458 5.34 20.65 -32.74
C GLY A 458 6.67 21.20 -32.22
N LYS A 459 7.35 21.96 -33.08
CA LYS A 459 8.68 22.51 -32.79
C LYS A 459 8.65 23.48 -31.59
N PRO A 460 9.54 23.34 -30.60
CA PRO A 460 9.69 24.29 -29.50
C PRO A 460 10.14 25.68 -29.98
N ILE A 461 9.56 26.71 -29.36
CA ILE A 461 9.81 28.13 -29.61
C ILE A 461 10.30 28.76 -28.31
N ALA A 462 11.38 29.56 -28.37
CA ALA A 462 11.90 30.23 -27.18
C ALA A 462 10.93 31.35 -26.72
N PRO A 463 10.76 31.57 -25.40
CA PRO A 463 9.97 32.69 -24.91
C PRO A 463 10.52 34.02 -25.47
N GLY A 464 9.65 34.84 -26.06
CA GLY A 464 10.01 36.17 -26.59
C GLY A 464 10.65 36.19 -27.98
N SER A 465 10.69 35.05 -28.69
CA SER A 465 11.11 34.96 -30.10
C SER A 465 10.02 35.29 -31.11
#